data_AF-A0A7K4NM79-F1
#
_entry.id   AF-A0A7K4NM79-F1
#
_cell.length_a   1.000
_cell.length_b   1.000
_cell.length_c   1.000
_cell.angle_alpha   90.00
_cell.angle_beta   90.00
_cell.angle_gamma   90.00
#
_symmetry.space_group_name_H-M   'P 1'
#
loop_
_entity.id
_entity.type
_entity.pdbx_description
1 polymer ?
#
loop_
_entity_poly.entity_id
_entity_poly.type
_entity_poly.pdbx_seq_one_letter_code
_entity_poly.pdbx_strand_id
1 'polypeptide(L)' 'MKVGIIGLGVVGLSFASVLGSKGFSVIGMDSDLKKI' A
#
# COMPACT_ATOMS: atom_id res chain seq x y z
N MET A 1 -1.33 14.61 2.74
CA MET A 1 -0.06 13.85 2.72
C MET A 1 -0.22 12.65 1.81
N LYS A 2 0.76 12.35 0.94
CA LYS A 2 0.74 11.18 0.04
C LYS A 2 1.80 10.17 0.51
N VAL A 3 1.43 8.90 0.59
CA VAL A 3 2.31 7.83 1.10
C VAL A 3 2.52 6.79 0.00
N GLY A 4 3.78 6.54 -0.36
CA GLY A 4 4.15 5.46 -1.27
C GLY A 4 4.58 4.22 -0.48
N ILE A 5 4.03 3.04 -0.81
CA ILE A 5 4.41 1.76 -0.20
C ILE A 5 4.98 0.87 -1.29
N ILE A 6 6.22 0.41 -1.11
CA ILE A 6 6.90 -0.50 -2.04
C ILE A 6 6.96 -1.89 -1.39
N GLY A 7 6.36 -2.88 -2.02
CA GLY A 7 6.18 -4.25 -1.53
C GLY A 7 4.81 -4.48 -0.90
N LEU A 8 3.86 -4.97 -1.70
CA LEU A 8 2.49 -5.33 -1.33
C LEU A 8 2.40 -6.80 -0.88
N GLY A 9 3.25 -7.16 0.08
CA GLY A 9 3.09 -8.38 0.87
C GLY A 9 2.00 -8.22 1.93
N VAL A 10 1.89 -9.20 2.84
CA VAL A 10 0.94 -9.15 3.97
C VAL A 10 1.08 -7.84 4.76
N VAL A 11 2.31 -7.44 5.09
CA VAL A 11 2.58 -6.22 5.87
C VAL A 11 2.24 -4.95 5.08
N GLY A 12 2.67 -4.88 3.82
CA GLY A 12 2.46 -3.70 2.97
C GLY A 12 0.98 -3.41 2.72
N LEU A 13 0.19 -4.45 2.43
CA LEU A 13 -1.25 -4.33 2.21
C LEU A 13 -2.00 -4.00 3.50
N SER A 14 -1.70 -4.65 4.63
CA SER A 14 -2.32 -4.32 5.91
C SER A 14 -2.03 -2.88 6.32
N PHE A 15 -0.80 -2.41 6.13
CA PHE A 15 -0.42 -1.04 6.43
C PHE A 15 -1.08 -0.02 5.49
N ALA A 16 -1.16 -0.33 4.19
CA ALA A 16 -1.88 0.48 3.21
C ALA A 16 -3.37 0.63 3.58
N SER A 17 -4.00 -0.46 4.02
CA SER A 17 -5.40 -0.47 4.45
C SER A 17 -5.65 0.42 5.67
N VAL A 18 -4.79 0.34 6.69
CA VAL A 18 -4.89 1.18 7.90
C VAL A 18 -4.67 2.66 7.57
N LEU A 19 -3.69 2.97 6.73
CA LEU A 19 -3.41 4.34 6.31
C LEU A 19 -4.54 4.92 5.45
N GLY A 20 -5.10 4.13 4.53
CA GLY A 20 -6.28 4.51 3.75
C GLY A 20 -7.49 4.78 4.65
N SER A 21 -7.73 3.94 5.65
CA SER A 21 -8.81 4.12 6.64
C SER A 21 -8.66 5.40 7.47
N LYS A 22 -7.42 5.86 7.71
CA LYS A 22 -7.13 7.14 8.39
C LYS A 22 -7.24 8.37 7.46
N GLY A 23 -7.65 8.18 6.20
CA GLY A 23 -7.85 9.27 5.24
C GLY A 23 -6.57 9.72 4.53
N PHE A 24 -5.49 8.95 4.61
CA PHE A 24 -4.27 9.23 3.84
C PHE A 24 -4.40 8.69 2.40
N SER A 25 -3.89 9.45 1.44
CA SER A 25 -3.79 8.99 0.05
C SER A 25 -2.55 8.11 -0.09
N VAL A 26 -2.75 6.81 -0.29
CA VAL A 26 -1.70 5.79 -0.34
C VAL A 26 -1.58 5.26 -1.77
N ILE A 27 -0.36 5.13 -2.28
CA ILE A 27 -0.04 4.46 -3.54
C ILE A 27 0.83 3.26 -3.23
N GLY A 28 0.33 2.07 -3.56
CA GLY A 28 1.07 0.82 -3.48
C GLY A 28 1.79 0.51 -4.78
N MET A 29 3.03 0.05 -4.69
CA MET A 29 3.82 -0.47 -5.80
C MET A 29 4.41 -1.82 -5.41
N ASP A 30 4.25 -2.82 -6.26
CA ASP A 30 4.92 -4.12 -6.14
C ASP A 30 5.61 -4.43 -7.46
N SER A 31 6.72 -5.15 -7.41
CA SER A 31 7.42 -5.62 -8.61
C SER A 31 6.73 -6.83 -9.24
N ASP A 32 5.94 -7.56 -8.45
CA ASP A 32 5.13 -8.68 -8.92
C ASP A 32 3.81 -8.18 -9.53
N LEU A 33 3.81 -8.04 -10.85
CA LEU A 33 2.66 -7.64 -11.65
C LEU A 33 1.47 -8.61 -11.55
N LYS A 34 1.64 -9.83 -11.01
CA LYS A 34 0.52 -10.76 -10.82
C LYS A 34 -0.28 -10.48 -9.54
N LYS A 35 0.27 -9.70 -8.61
CA LYS A 35 -0.41 -9.34 -7.35
C LYS A 35 -1.26 -8.09 -7.45
N ILE A 36 -1.20 -7.38 -8.58
CA ILE A 36 -1.87 -6.10 -8.85
C ILE A 36 -2.93 -6.30 -9.93
#